data_AF-A0A7J2IRJ3-F1
#
_entry.id   AF-A0A7J2IRJ3-F1
#
_cell.length_a   1.000
_cell.length_b   1.000
_cell.length_c   1.000
_cell.angle_alpha   90.00
_cell.angle_beta   90.00
_cell.angle_gamma   90.00
#
_symmetry.space_group_name_H-M   'P 1'
#
loop_
_entity.id
_entity.type
_entity.pdbx_description
1 polymer ?
#
loop_
_entity_poly.entity_id
_entity_poly.type
_entity_poly.pdbx_seq_one_letter_code
_entity_poly.pdbx_strand_id
1 'polypeptide(L)'
;MVAFVPYSAMWPYEIHVYPKRHVGSLLEMRGEERNDLAWVLRVVTATYNSLFDFGLPYIMVFHQIPTDGKDYGFYHMHVEFYPPHRDREKLKYAAGVEWGAGVFIYDRKPEIRAKELRKACKKVLNTLT
;
A
#
# COMPACT_ATOMS: atom_id res chain seq x y z
N MET A 1 7.41 7.30 -8.58
CA MET A 1 6.42 6.32 -8.04
C MET A 1 5.01 6.89 -8.03
N VAL A 2 4.00 6.02 -7.88
CA VAL A 2 2.60 6.39 -7.59
C VAL A 2 2.11 5.52 -6.44
N ALA A 3 1.47 6.13 -5.44
CA ALA A 3 0.82 5.44 -4.33
C ALA A 3 -0.67 5.79 -4.30
N PHE A 4 -1.54 4.79 -4.21
CA PHE A 4 -2.98 4.99 -4.23
C PHE A 4 -3.72 3.88 -3.45
N VAL A 5 -4.97 4.16 -3.07
CA VAL A 5 -5.89 3.15 -2.57
C VAL A 5 -6.55 2.49 -3.78
N PRO A 6 -6.38 1.18 -4.00
CA PRO A 6 -6.98 0.50 -5.13
C PRO A 6 -8.51 0.49 -5.02
N TYR A 7 -9.19 0.47 -6.16
CA TYR A 7 -10.65 0.30 -6.19
C TYR A 7 -11.07 -1.06 -5.57
N SER A 8 -10.22 -2.07 -5.74
CA SER A 8 -10.37 -3.42 -5.20
C SER A 8 -9.82 -3.60 -3.78
N ALA A 9 -9.65 -2.52 -3.01
CA ALA A 9 -9.07 -2.60 -1.66
C ALA A 9 -9.84 -3.58 -0.76
N MET A 10 -9.09 -4.47 -0.11
CA MET A 10 -9.57 -5.48 0.81
C MET A 10 -9.35 -5.07 2.27
N TRP A 11 -8.36 -4.20 2.51
CA TRP A 11 -8.02 -3.68 3.84
C TRP A 11 -8.42 -2.21 4.03
N PRO A 12 -8.73 -1.79 5.28
CA PRO A 12 -9.29 -0.47 5.57
C PRO A 12 -8.54 0.73 4.99
N TYR A 13 -7.21 0.71 5.06
CA TYR A 13 -6.34 1.76 4.54
C TYR A 13 -5.28 1.16 3.62
N GLU A 14 -5.70 0.22 2.78
CA GLU A 14 -4.83 -0.42 1.79
C GLU A 14 -4.20 0.60 0.86
N ILE A 15 -2.89 0.50 0.67
CA ILE A 15 -2.16 1.31 -0.30
C ILE A 15 -1.36 0.39 -1.19
N HIS A 16 -1.46 0.63 -2.50
CA HIS A 16 -0.57 0.04 -3.49
C HIS A 16 0.42 1.10 -3.99
N VAL A 17 1.68 0.72 -4.13
CA VAL A 17 2.76 1.53 -4.68
C VAL A 17 3.26 0.90 -5.97
N TYR A 18 3.17 1.64 -7.06
CA TYR A 18 3.59 1.21 -8.39
C TYR A 18 4.70 2.12 -8.96
N PRO A 19 5.69 1.55 -9.67
CA PRO A 19 6.57 2.31 -10.55
C PRO A 19 5.81 2.82 -11.77
N LYS A 20 6.15 4.04 -12.22
CA LYS A 20 5.50 4.67 -13.38
C LYS A 20 5.88 3.96 -14.68
N ARG A 21 7.14 3.52 -14.79
CA ARG A 21 7.61 2.68 -15.89
C ARG A 21 7.22 1.23 -15.60
N HIS A 22 6.88 0.50 -16.65
CA HIS A 22 6.66 -0.94 -16.54
C HIS A 22 7.97 -1.67 -16.21
N VAL A 23 7.96 -2.38 -15.08
CA VAL A 23 9.04 -3.25 -14.58
C VAL A 23 8.41 -4.48 -13.92
N GLY A 24 9.00 -5.65 -14.14
CA GLY A 24 8.54 -6.91 -13.57
C GLY A 24 9.09 -7.20 -12.17
N SER A 25 10.24 -6.61 -11.82
CA SER A 25 10.94 -6.86 -10.56
C SER A 25 11.76 -5.66 -10.06
N LEU A 26 12.18 -5.71 -8.80
CA LEU A 26 13.10 -4.73 -8.20
C LEU A 26 14.44 -4.65 -8.95
N LEU A 27 14.89 -5.75 -9.56
CA LEU A 27 16.17 -5.84 -10.26
C LEU A 27 16.18 -5.05 -11.58
N GLU A 28 15.01 -4.86 -12.19
CA GLU A 28 14.85 -4.10 -13.43
C GLU A 28 14.76 -2.57 -13.20
N MET A 29 14.75 -2.13 -11.94
CA MET A 29 14.63 -0.72 -11.58
C MET A 29 15.97 0.03 -11.74
N ARG A 30 15.90 1.24 -12.28
CA ARG A 30 17.02 2.18 -12.35
C ARG A 30 17.38 2.71 -10.96
N GLY A 31 18.58 3.26 -10.80
CA GLY A 31 19.03 3.85 -9.53
C GLY A 31 18.06 4.91 -8.99
N GLU A 32 17.64 5.85 -9.85
CA GLU A 32 16.67 6.89 -9.49
C GLU A 32 15.31 6.31 -9.09
N GLU A 33 14.83 5.29 -9.80
CA GLU A 33 13.55 4.63 -9.48
C GLU A 33 13.60 3.94 -8.11
N ARG A 34 14.75 3.38 -7.72
CA ARG A 34 14.95 2.79 -6.38
C ARG A 34 14.97 3.84 -5.29
N ASN A 35 15.58 5.00 -5.53
CA ASN A 35 15.55 6.14 -4.60
C ASN A 35 14.13 6.68 -4.45
N ASP A 36 13.39 6.81 -5.55
CA ASP A 36 11.98 7.18 -5.58
C ASP A 36 11.10 6.19 -4.81
N LEU A 37 11.37 4.89 -4.91
CA LEU A 37 10.69 3.85 -4.13
C LEU A 37 10.95 4.03 -2.64
N ALA A 38 12.22 4.16 -2.25
CA ALA A 38 12.59 4.37 -0.85
C ALA A 38 11.91 5.63 -0.27
N TRP A 39 11.88 6.72 -1.04
CA TRP A 39 11.17 7.94 -0.66
C TRP A 39 9.67 7.70 -0.45
N VAL A 40 8.99 7.06 -1.41
CA VAL A 40 7.53 6.82 -1.28
C VAL A 40 7.21 5.86 -0.15
N LEU A 41 8.01 4.82 0.09
CA LEU A 41 7.82 3.93 1.24
C LEU A 41 7.96 4.69 2.56
N ARG A 42 8.92 5.60 2.68
CA ARG A 42 9.05 6.50 3.85
C ARG A 42 7.81 7.39 4.01
N VAL A 43 7.31 7.98 2.93
CA VAL A 43 6.11 8.84 2.97
C VAL A 43 4.87 8.05 3.35
N VAL A 44 4.67 6.84 2.81
CA VAL A 44 3.53 5.97 3.12
C VAL A 44 3.53 5.56 4.60
N THR A 45 4.66 5.08 5.10
CA THR A 45 4.78 4.64 6.50
C THR A 45 4.64 5.81 7.48
N ALA A 46 5.19 6.99 7.16
CA ALA A 46 4.95 8.20 7.94
C ALA A 46 3.48 8.68 7.87
N THR A 47 2.82 8.52 6.72
CA THR A 47 1.38 8.83 6.55
C THR A 47 0.53 7.98 7.48
N TYR A 48 0.84 6.68 7.59
CA TYR A 48 0.17 5.79 8.52
C TYR A 48 0.35 6.23 9.98
N ASN A 49 1.55 6.67 10.37
CA ASN A 49 1.78 7.20 11.70
C ASN A 49 0.98 8.47 11.99
N SER A 50 0.85 9.36 10.99
CA SER A 50 0.07 10.60 11.09
C SER A 50 -1.44 10.39 10.99
N LEU A 51 -1.91 9.23 10.53
CA LEU A 51 -3.33 8.98 10.31
C LEU A 51 -4.11 8.92 11.64
N PHE A 52 -3.51 8.29 12.65
CA PHE A 52 -4.10 8.10 13.98
C PHE A 52 -3.21 8.54 15.14
N ASP A 53 -2.10 9.23 14.82
CA ASP A 53 -1.12 9.74 15.78
C ASP A 53 -0.47 8.64 16.64
N PHE A 54 -0.21 7.46 16.04
CA PHE A 54 0.57 6.37 16.63
C PHE A 54 1.18 5.49 15.53
N GLY A 55 2.13 4.62 15.89
CA GLY A 55 2.71 3.62 14.99
C GLY A 55 1.68 2.62 14.49
N LEU A 56 1.05 2.88 13.35
CA LEU A 56 0.00 2.02 12.81
C LEU A 56 0.62 0.70 12.30
N PRO A 57 0.22 -0.47 12.82
CA PRO A 57 0.71 -1.74 12.30
C PRO A 57 0.23 -1.96 10.87
N TYR A 58 1.04 -2.65 10.07
CA TYR A 58 0.70 -3.06 8.71
C TYR A 58 1.50 -4.30 8.32
N ILE A 59 0.99 -5.04 7.34
CA ILE A 59 1.79 -5.98 6.55
C ILE A 59 2.22 -5.24 5.28
N MET A 60 3.46 -5.44 4.83
CA MET A 60 3.97 -4.91 3.57
C MET A 60 4.48 -6.08 2.72
N VAL A 61 4.06 -6.16 1.46
CA VAL A 61 4.43 -7.25 0.56
C VAL A 61 4.90 -6.71 -0.79
N PHE A 62 5.94 -7.34 -1.36
CA PHE A 62 6.37 -7.10 -2.72
C PHE A 62 5.76 -8.15 -3.64
N HIS A 63 5.02 -7.69 -4.63
CA HIS A 63 4.50 -8.50 -5.72
C HIS A 63 5.34 -8.22 -6.97
N GLN A 64 6.03 -9.25 -7.46
CA GLN A 64 6.93 -9.18 -8.61
C GLN A 64 6.90 -10.50 -9.38
N ILE A 65 7.51 -10.52 -10.56
CA ILE A 65 7.59 -11.72 -11.39
C ILE A 65 8.29 -12.88 -10.65
N PRO A 66 7.89 -14.14 -10.92
CA PRO A 66 8.63 -15.32 -10.48
C PRO A 66 10.08 -15.33 -10.97
N THR A 67 10.96 -16.03 -10.26
CA THR A 67 12.38 -16.15 -10.59
C THR A 67 12.71 -17.46 -11.32
N ASP A 68 11.75 -18.09 -12.00
CA ASP A 68 11.92 -19.38 -12.66
C ASP A 68 12.45 -19.29 -14.11
N GLY A 69 12.79 -18.08 -14.55
CA GLY A 69 13.38 -17.80 -15.87
C GLY A 69 12.39 -17.77 -17.02
N LYS A 70 11.08 -17.90 -16.77
CA LYS A 70 10.05 -17.74 -17.81
C LYS A 70 9.72 -16.27 -18.06
N ASP A 71 9.08 -16.02 -19.21
CA ASP A 71 8.62 -14.69 -19.56
C ASP A 71 7.30 -14.33 -18.85
N TYR A 72 7.33 -13.24 -18.11
CA TYR A 72 6.20 -12.64 -17.41
C TYR A 72 6.09 -11.14 -17.72
N GLY A 73 6.46 -10.72 -18.94
CA GLY A 73 6.42 -9.32 -19.37
C GLY A 73 5.03 -8.65 -19.33
N PHE A 74 3.97 -9.37 -18.96
CA PHE A 74 2.65 -8.84 -18.68
C PHE A 74 2.48 -8.34 -17.23
N TYR A 75 3.35 -8.76 -16.31
CA TYR A 75 3.20 -8.47 -14.89
C TYR A 75 3.95 -7.20 -14.50
N HIS A 76 3.31 -6.34 -13.72
CA HIS A 76 3.87 -5.06 -13.27
C HIS A 76 4.10 -5.11 -11.76
N MET A 77 5.34 -4.96 -11.33
CA MET A 77 5.66 -5.08 -9.91
C MET A 77 5.04 -3.96 -9.07
N HIS A 78 4.69 -4.28 -7.84
CA HIS A 78 4.11 -3.32 -6.90
C HIS A 78 4.36 -3.73 -5.46
N VAL A 79 4.15 -2.78 -4.56
CA VAL A 79 4.18 -3.00 -3.11
C VAL A 79 2.80 -2.76 -2.57
N GLU A 80 2.30 -3.68 -1.75
CA GLU A 80 1.00 -3.54 -1.10
C GLU A 80 1.17 -3.41 0.41
N PHE A 81 0.30 -2.60 1.02
CA PHE A 81 0.22 -2.40 2.46
C PHE A 81 -1.16 -2.79 2.98
N TYR A 82 -1.20 -3.63 4.01
CA TYR A 82 -2.43 -4.13 4.63
C TYR A 82 -2.50 -3.74 6.11
N PRO A 83 -2.94 -2.51 6.44
CA PRO A 83 -3.14 -2.11 7.83
C PRO A 83 -4.43 -2.74 8.40
N PRO A 84 -4.38 -3.44 9.54
CA PRO A 84 -5.56 -4.10 10.11
C PRO A 84 -6.47 -3.13 10.85
N HIS A 85 -6.03 -1.91 11.22
CA HIS A 85 -6.92 -0.96 11.88
C HIS A 85 -7.88 -0.29 10.89
N ARG A 86 -9.17 -0.27 11.23
CA ARG A 86 -10.20 0.52 10.51
C ARG A 86 -10.47 1.88 11.12
N ASP A 87 -10.05 2.06 12.37
CA ASP A 87 -10.07 3.29 13.15
C ASP A 87 -8.97 3.22 14.22
N ARG A 88 -8.72 4.32 14.94
CA ARG A 88 -7.67 4.42 15.98
C ARG A 88 -7.73 3.31 17.03
N GLU A 89 -8.92 2.88 17.41
CA GLU A 89 -9.15 1.89 18.48
C GLU A 89 -9.74 0.57 17.98
N LYS A 90 -9.97 0.43 16.66
CA LYS A 90 -10.73 -0.69 16.09
C LYS A 90 -9.92 -1.46 15.07
N LEU A 91 -9.65 -2.72 15.37
CA LEU A 91 -9.10 -3.70 14.45
C LEU A 91 -10.19 -4.26 13.52
N LYS A 92 -9.78 -4.56 12.30
CA LYS A 92 -10.44 -5.45 11.36
C LYS A 92 -9.83 -6.84 11.58
N TYR A 93 -10.65 -7.76 12.05
CA TYR A 93 -10.30 -9.17 12.12
C TYR A 93 -10.68 -9.82 10.79
N ALA A 94 -9.70 -10.42 10.12
CA ALA A 94 -9.97 -11.40 9.08
C ALA A 94 -10.45 -12.67 9.79
N ALA A 95 -11.71 -13.04 9.57
CA ALA A 95 -12.40 -14.12 10.26
C ALA A 95 -12.95 -15.12 9.24
N GLY A 96 -14.15 -15.67 9.47
CA GLY A 96 -14.68 -16.77 8.67
C GLY A 96 -14.91 -16.43 7.20
N VAL A 97 -15.38 -15.22 6.88
CA VAL A 97 -15.66 -14.85 5.49
C VAL A 97 -14.36 -14.59 4.71
N GLU A 98 -13.37 -13.97 5.34
CA GLU A 98 -12.06 -13.71 4.71
C GLU A 98 -11.24 -15.00 4.58
N TRP A 99 -11.07 -15.77 5.65
CA TRP A 99 -10.25 -16.98 5.64
C TRP A 99 -10.94 -18.19 5.02
N GLY A 100 -12.24 -18.33 5.26
CA GLY A 100 -13.00 -19.51 4.81
C GLY A 100 -13.52 -19.37 3.38
N ALA A 101 -13.95 -18.17 2.98
CA ALA A 101 -14.55 -17.94 1.67
C ALA A 101 -13.70 -17.07 0.73
N GLY A 102 -12.61 -16.46 1.20
CA GLY A 102 -11.81 -15.53 0.40
C GLY A 102 -12.54 -14.23 0.06
N VAL A 103 -13.62 -13.91 0.78
CA VAL A 103 -14.46 -12.73 0.53
C VAL A 103 -14.13 -11.65 1.55
N PHE A 104 -13.82 -10.45 1.06
CA PHE A 104 -13.50 -9.30 1.89
C PHE A 104 -14.69 -8.35 1.96
N ILE A 105 -15.09 -8.01 3.19
CA ILE A 105 -16.21 -7.11 3.45
C ILE A 105 -15.71 -5.93 4.28
N TYR A 106 -16.04 -4.74 3.81
CA TYR A 106 -15.61 -3.51 4.43
C TYR A 106 -16.71 -2.43 4.45
N ASP A 107 -16.71 -1.60 5.49
CA ASP A 107 -17.79 -0.68 5.84
C ASP A 107 -17.69 0.70 5.16
N ARG A 108 -16.60 0.98 4.46
CA ARG A 108 -16.34 2.29 3.84
C ARG A 108 -15.82 2.13 2.42
N LYS A 109 -16.16 3.08 1.55
CA LYS A 109 -15.68 3.07 0.17
C LYS A 109 -14.18 3.45 0.10
N PRO A 110 -13.39 2.85 -0.81
CA PRO A 110 -11.98 3.18 -1.00
C PRO A 110 -11.70 4.67 -1.21
N GLU A 111 -12.59 5.40 -1.89
CA GLU A 111 -12.41 6.82 -2.19
C GLU A 111 -12.48 7.70 -0.93
N ILE A 112 -13.24 7.28 0.08
CA ILE A 112 -13.30 8.00 1.37
C ILE A 112 -11.99 7.81 2.12
N ARG A 113 -11.47 6.58 2.16
CA ARG A 113 -10.18 6.26 2.79
C ARG A 113 -9.01 6.92 2.10
N ALA A 114 -9.04 7.00 0.76
CA ALA A 114 -8.07 7.75 -0.02
C ALA A 114 -8.04 9.25 0.34
N LYS A 115 -9.20 9.87 0.63
CA LYS A 115 -9.27 11.28 1.06
C LYS A 115 -8.65 11.47 2.45
N GLU A 116 -8.96 10.58 3.39
CA GLU A 116 -8.41 10.59 4.75
C GLU A 116 -6.87 10.45 4.72
N LEU A 117 -6.36 9.47 3.97
CA LEU A 117 -4.92 9.24 3.77
C LEU A 117 -4.24 10.44 3.11
N ARG A 118 -4.86 11.05 2.09
CA ARG A 118 -4.31 12.24 1.42
C ARG A 118 -4.18 13.42 2.39
N LYS A 119 -5.12 13.58 3.33
CA LYS A 119 -5.06 14.62 4.37
C LYS A 119 -3.89 14.37 5.33
N ALA A 120 -3.70 13.13 5.78
CA ALA A 120 -2.56 12.75 6.62
C ALA A 120 -1.21 12.91 5.89
N CYS A 121 -1.14 12.46 4.62
CA CYS A 121 0.05 12.57 3.78
C CYS A 121 0.49 14.02 3.59
N LYS A 122 -0.44 14.97 3.39
CA LYS A 122 -0.11 16.40 3.32
C LYS A 122 0.60 16.91 4.58
N LYS A 123 0.17 16.49 5.78
CA LYS A 123 0.85 16.86 7.03
C LYS A 123 2.29 16.36 7.03
N VAL A 124 2.48 15.10 6.63
CA VAL A 124 3.80 14.46 6.57
C VAL A 124 4.73 15.15 5.59
N LEU A 125 4.24 15.46 4.38
CA LEU A 125 5.06 16.12 3.36
C LEU A 125 5.57 17.48 3.83
N ASN A 126 4.74 18.25 4.55
CA ASN A 126 5.14 19.54 5.11
C ASN A 126 6.22 19.43 6.21
N THR A 127 6.39 18.25 6.82
CA THR A 127 7.43 18.00 7.84
C THR A 127 8.69 17.38 7.25
N LEU A 128 8.59 16.76 6.07
CA LEU A 128 9.70 16.09 5.38
C LEU A 128 10.39 16.97 4.34
N THR A 129 9.86 18.15 4.05
CA THR A 129 10.50 19.20 3.24
C THR A 129 11.26 20.18 4.11
#